data_AF-A0A412GU21-F1
#
_entry.id   AF-A0A412GU21-F1
#
_cell.length_a   1.000
_cell.length_b   1.000
_cell.length_c   1.000
_cell.angle_alpha   90.00
_cell.angle_beta   90.00
_cell.angle_gamma   90.00
#
_symmetry.space_group_name_H-M   'P 1'
#
loop_
_entity.id
_entity.type
_entity.pdbx_description
1 polymer ?
#
loop_
_entity_poly.entity_id
_entity_poly.type
_entity_poly.pdbx_seq_one_letter_code
_entity_poly.pdbx_strand_id
1 'polypeptide(L)'
;MKEYERTFQQWKELAERYFEAETTEAEEEALARFLATPAAQGKEFDELRAVMGYTATGRAIYHKHRTHSVRLRYYAAAAAITGIIALTAAWQLSERTNVCVAYINGERCTDKEIVLSEAMKSIEKVKHASPQETVQEQLSDIFQTLEAGESVSVDNQKE
;
A
#
# COMPACT_ATOMS: atom_id res chain seq x y z
N MET A 1 -55.35 13.05 7.07
CA MET A 1 -55.52 12.54 8.44
C MET A 1 -55.11 13.67 9.37
N LYS A 2 -56.02 14.16 10.22
CA LYS A 2 -55.70 15.19 11.20
C LYS A 2 -54.95 14.50 12.33
N GLU A 3 -53.63 14.62 12.33
CA GLU A 3 -52.77 14.21 13.44
C GLU A 3 -53.25 15.03 14.65
N TYR A 4 -53.96 14.37 15.58
CA TYR A 4 -54.42 15.02 16.80
C TYR A 4 -53.16 15.48 17.54
N GLU A 5 -52.87 16.78 17.50
CA GLU A 5 -51.85 17.38 18.36
C GLU A 5 -52.30 17.18 19.81
N ARG A 6 -51.83 16.10 20.43
CA ARG A 6 -51.98 15.88 21.86
C ARG A 6 -51.31 17.05 22.59
N THR A 7 -51.98 17.55 23.62
CA THR A 7 -51.39 18.58 24.47
C THR A 7 -50.24 18.00 25.30
N PHE A 8 -49.38 18.87 25.83
CA PHE A 8 -48.26 18.46 26.69
C PHE A 8 -48.72 17.58 27.88
N GLN A 9 -49.87 17.92 28.48
CA GLN A 9 -50.44 17.16 29.59
C GLN A 9 -50.90 15.75 29.17
N GLN A 10 -51.48 15.62 27.97
CA GLN A 10 -51.88 14.32 27.42
C GLN A 10 -50.67 13.44 27.11
N TRP A 11 -49.55 14.03 26.69
CA TRP A 11 -48.30 13.29 26.52
C TRP A 11 -47.75 12.79 27.85
N LYS A 12 -47.90 13.58 28.92
CA LYS A 12 -47.50 13.16 30.27
C LYS A 12 -48.36 12.02 30.79
N GLU A 13 -49.68 12.11 30.66
CA GLU A 13 -50.60 11.03 31.04
C GLU A 13 -50.32 9.74 30.26
N LEU A 14 -50.00 9.87 28.96
CA LEU A 14 -49.61 8.72 28.16
C LEU A 14 -48.28 8.11 28.58
N ALA A 15 -47.31 8.94 28.98
CA ALA A 15 -46.04 8.47 29.55
C ALA A 15 -46.26 7.68 30.85
N GLU A 16 -47.14 8.16 31.73
CA GLU A 16 -47.51 7.47 32.97
C GLU A 16 -48.14 6.10 32.66
N ARG A 17 -49.11 6.04 31.74
CA ARG A 17 -49.72 4.77 31.28
C ARG A 17 -48.71 3.81 30.66
N TYR A 18 -47.69 4.32 29.97
CA TYR A 18 -46.61 3.49 29.41
C TYR A 18 -45.82 2.79 30.51
N PHE A 19 -45.49 3.50 31.59
CA PHE A 19 -44.80 2.92 32.74
C PHE A 19 -45.65 1.87 33.48
N GLU A 20 -46.97 2.05 33.50
CA GLU A 20 -47.93 1.06 34.02
C GLU A 20 -48.23 -0.09 33.02
N ALA A 21 -47.58 -0.10 31.84
CA ALA A 21 -47.78 -1.09 30.78
C ALA A 21 -49.23 -1.17 30.25
N GLU A 22 -49.95 -0.05 30.25
CA GLU A 22 -51.35 0.06 29.78
C GLU A 22 -51.46 0.69 28.37
N THR A 23 -50.35 0.81 27.66
CA THR A 23 -50.30 1.39 26.31
C THR A 23 -50.44 0.34 25.23
N THR A 24 -51.04 0.76 24.11
CA THR A 24 -51.07 -0.02 22.87
C THR A 24 -49.83 0.28 22.02
N GLU A 25 -49.48 -0.63 21.11
CA GLU A 25 -48.33 -0.44 20.20
C GLU A 25 -48.40 0.87 19.39
N ALA A 26 -49.60 1.25 18.93
CA ALA A 26 -49.81 2.50 18.19
C ALA A 26 -49.57 3.75 19.07
N GLU A 27 -49.93 3.68 20.35
CA GLU A 27 -49.68 4.75 21.31
C GLU A 27 -48.18 4.88 21.62
N GLU A 28 -47.49 3.76 21.81
CA GLU A 28 -46.04 3.71 22.03
C GLU A 28 -45.26 4.25 20.82
N GLU A 29 -45.70 3.93 19.60
CA GLU A 29 -45.08 4.47 18.40
C GLU A 29 -45.28 5.98 18.30
N ALA A 30 -46.48 6.48 18.63
CA ALA A 30 -46.75 7.92 18.70
C ALA A 30 -45.89 8.60 19.78
N LEU A 31 -45.72 7.95 20.93
CA LEU A 31 -44.88 8.43 22.03
C LEU A 31 -43.40 8.48 21.63
N ALA A 32 -42.89 7.44 20.98
CA ALA A 32 -41.53 7.41 20.45
C ALA A 32 -41.27 8.54 19.43
N ARG A 33 -42.24 8.83 18.55
CA ARG A 33 -42.14 9.96 17.61
C ARG A 33 -42.12 11.30 18.33
N PHE A 34 -42.97 11.50 19.33
CA PHE A 34 -43.00 12.72 20.14
C PHE A 34 -41.67 12.97 20.86
N LEU A 35 -41.07 11.92 21.45
CA LEU A 35 -39.78 11.98 22.14
C LEU A 35 -38.61 12.39 21.25
N ALA A 36 -38.73 12.22 19.93
CA ALA A 36 -37.73 12.67 18.97
C ALA A 36 -37.82 14.18 18.64
N THR A 37 -38.85 14.88 19.15
CA THR A 37 -39.08 16.31 18.87
C THR A 37 -38.48 17.21 19.96
N PRO A 38 -38.22 18.50 19.66
CA PRO A 38 -37.75 19.46 20.66
C PRO A 38 -38.72 19.68 21.84
N ALA A 39 -40.03 19.46 21.64
CA ALA A 39 -41.05 19.64 22.67
C ALA A 39 -40.90 18.65 23.84
N ALA A 40 -40.22 17.52 23.62
CA ALA A 40 -39.98 16.48 24.62
C ALA A 40 -38.61 16.59 25.32
N GLN A 41 -37.87 17.70 25.14
CA GLN A 41 -36.54 17.89 25.75
C GLN A 41 -36.59 18.35 27.21
N GLY A 42 -37.79 18.56 27.76
CA GLY A 42 -37.98 18.89 29.18
C GLY A 42 -37.68 17.71 30.10
N LYS A 43 -37.37 18.02 31.37
CA LYS A 43 -37.04 17.03 32.40
C LYS A 43 -38.18 16.02 32.64
N GLU A 44 -39.41 16.41 32.34
CA GLU A 44 -40.62 15.61 32.48
C GLU A 44 -40.59 14.32 31.64
N PHE A 45 -39.80 14.29 30.56
CA PHE A 45 -39.69 13.13 29.66
C PHE A 45 -38.29 12.50 29.66
N ASP A 46 -37.39 12.92 30.55
CA ASP A 46 -36.02 12.40 30.60
C ASP A 46 -35.98 10.91 30.90
N GLU A 47 -36.77 10.45 31.86
CA GLU A 47 -36.85 9.04 32.24
C GLU A 47 -37.42 8.20 31.09
N LEU A 48 -38.50 8.68 30.47
CA LEU A 48 -39.11 8.00 29.33
C LEU A 48 -38.15 7.94 28.14
N ARG A 49 -37.38 8.99 27.88
CA ARG A 49 -36.35 9.02 26.84
C ARG A 49 -35.16 8.11 27.15
N ALA A 50 -34.83 7.91 28.42
CA ALA A 50 -33.83 6.91 28.81
C ALA A 50 -34.29 5.49 28.47
N VAL A 51 -35.59 5.19 28.65
CA VAL A 51 -36.18 3.87 28.34
C VAL A 51 -36.40 3.69 26.83
N MET A 52 -37.02 4.66 26.18
CA MET A 52 -37.42 4.60 24.77
C MET A 52 -36.40 5.23 23.82
N GLY A 53 -35.21 5.61 24.28
CA GLY A 53 -34.23 6.34 23.47
C GLY A 53 -33.83 5.60 22.19
N TYR A 54 -33.74 4.27 22.26
CA TYR A 54 -33.44 3.44 21.09
C TYR A 54 -34.59 3.44 20.07
N THR A 55 -35.84 3.36 20.52
CA THR A 55 -37.03 3.36 19.64
C THR A 55 -37.31 4.75 19.07
N ALA A 56 -37.16 5.80 19.90
CA ALA A 56 -37.38 7.19 19.53
C ALA A 56 -36.29 7.75 18.60
N THR A 57 -35.02 7.46 18.86
CA THR A 57 -33.88 8.09 18.13
C THR A 57 -32.84 7.10 17.61
N GLY A 58 -32.63 5.98 18.30
CA GLY A 58 -31.57 5.01 17.97
C GLY A 58 -31.76 4.27 16.65
N ARG A 59 -33.01 3.98 16.26
CA ARG A 59 -33.32 3.19 15.05
C ARG A 59 -32.82 3.86 13.77
N ALA A 60 -33.00 5.18 13.63
CA ALA A 60 -32.54 5.93 12.46
C ALA A 60 -31.01 6.04 12.38
N ILE A 61 -30.34 6.25 13.51
CA ILE A 61 -28.88 6.38 13.60
C ILE A 61 -28.21 5.03 13.29
N TYR A 62 -28.71 3.94 13.87
CA TYR A 62 -28.14 2.60 13.67
C TYR A 62 -28.17 2.16 12.20
N HIS A 63 -29.27 2.39 11.49
CA HIS A 63 -29.38 2.07 10.06
C HIS A 63 -28.44 2.91 9.18
N LYS A 64 -28.18 4.17 9.55
CA LYS A 64 -27.29 5.07 8.81
C LYS A 64 -25.81 4.65 8.91
N HIS A 65 -25.36 4.23 10.09
CA HIS A 65 -23.96 3.78 10.26
C HIS A 65 -23.63 2.48 9.53
N ARG A 66 -24.57 1.51 9.51
CA ARG A 66 -24.35 0.19 8.90
C ARG A 66 -24.24 0.23 7.37
N THR A 67 -24.87 1.20 6.70
CA THR A 67 -24.86 1.30 5.24
C THR A 67 -23.62 2.01 4.71
N HIS A 68 -23.10 3.00 5.45
CA HIS A 68 -21.94 3.79 5.02
C HIS A 68 -20.63 2.97 5.09
N SER A 69 -20.48 2.12 6.11
CA SER A 69 -19.27 1.29 6.29
C SER A 69 -19.13 0.21 5.21
N VAL A 70 -20.23 -0.30 4.67
CA VAL A 70 -20.21 -1.34 3.64
C VAL A 70 -19.84 -0.75 2.27
N ARG A 71 -20.43 0.40 1.90
CA ARG A 71 -20.09 1.08 0.63
C ARG A 71 -18.63 1.51 0.57
N LEU A 72 -18.09 2.05 1.67
CA LEU A 72 -16.68 2.44 1.74
C LEU A 72 -15.74 1.26 1.55
N ARG A 73 -16.07 0.07 2.07
CA ARG A 73 -15.29 -1.16 1.86
C ARG A 73 -15.28 -1.62 0.40
N TYR A 74 -16.40 -1.49 -0.31
CA TYR A 74 -16.46 -1.81 -1.75
C TYR A 74 -15.59 -0.87 -2.59
N TYR A 75 -15.63 0.44 -2.32
CA TYR A 75 -14.77 1.40 -3.03
C TYR A 75 -13.29 1.19 -2.71
N ALA A 76 -12.94 0.90 -1.45
CA ALA A 76 -11.57 0.60 -1.06
C ALA A 76 -11.03 -0.67 -1.76
N ALA A 77 -11.83 -1.72 -1.84
CA ALA A 77 -11.46 -2.96 -2.54
C ALA A 77 -11.28 -2.72 -4.05
N ALA A 78 -12.19 -1.98 -4.68
CA ALA A 78 -12.08 -1.64 -6.10
C ALA A 78 -10.83 -0.81 -6.41
N ALA A 79 -10.51 0.18 -5.57
CA ALA A 79 -9.30 1.00 -5.74
C ALA A 79 -8.01 0.18 -5.61
N ALA A 80 -7.94 -0.76 -4.67
CA ALA A 80 -6.79 -1.64 -4.50
C ALA A 80 -6.55 -2.52 -5.75
N ILE A 81 -7.60 -3.11 -6.31
CA ILE A 81 -7.51 -3.95 -7.52
C ILE A 81 -6.99 -3.11 -8.71
N THR A 82 -7.56 -1.91 -8.92
CA THR A 82 -7.10 -1.01 -9.98
C THR A 82 -5.63 -0.60 -9.80
N GLY A 83 -5.20 -0.36 -8.55
CA GLY A 83 -3.80 -0.05 -8.24
C GLY A 83 -2.85 -1.19 -8.60
N ILE A 84 -3.20 -2.44 -8.27
CA ILE A 84 -2.40 -3.63 -8.62
C ILE A 84 -2.28 -3.77 -10.14
N ILE A 85 -3.39 -3.66 -10.87
CA ILE A 85 -3.39 -3.77 -12.33
C ILE A 85 -2.53 -2.66 -12.95
N ALA A 86 -2.68 -1.42 -12.51
CA ALA A 86 -1.88 -0.30 -13.01
C ALA A 86 -0.37 -0.49 -12.76
N LEU A 87 0.01 -0.97 -11.57
CA LEU A 87 1.40 -1.26 -11.24
C LEU A 87 1.97 -2.37 -12.12
N THR A 88 1.23 -3.47 -12.31
CA THR A 88 1.69 -4.58 -13.17
C THR A 88 1.88 -4.15 -14.63
N ALA A 89 0.96 -3.33 -15.17
CA ALA A 89 1.07 -2.80 -16.52
C ALA A 89 2.26 -1.83 -16.66
N ALA A 90 2.49 -0.97 -15.68
CA ALA A 90 3.63 -0.05 -15.66
C ALA A 90 4.97 -0.81 -15.64
N TRP A 91 5.07 -1.89 -14.85
CA TRP A 91 6.28 -2.71 -14.77
C TRP A 91 6.60 -3.38 -16.11
N GLN A 92 5.60 -3.99 -16.74
CA GLN A 92 5.71 -4.62 -18.06
C GLN A 92 6.15 -3.62 -19.14
N LEU A 93 5.62 -2.41 -19.11
CA LEU A 93 6.02 -1.36 -20.05
C LEU A 93 7.47 -0.91 -19.80
N SER A 94 7.89 -0.80 -18.54
CA SER A 94 9.26 -0.46 -18.19
C SER A 94 10.27 -1.54 -18.60
N GLU A 95 9.90 -2.82 -18.57
CA GLU A 95 10.78 -3.90 -19.04
C GLU A 95 11.03 -3.83 -20.56
N ARG A 96 10.07 -3.29 -21.31
CA ARG A 96 10.16 -3.12 -22.77
C ARG A 96 11.08 -1.96 -23.18
N THR A 97 11.29 -0.97 -22.30
CA THR A 97 12.14 0.19 -22.60
C THR A 97 13.60 0.02 -22.19
N ASN A 98 13.95 -1.09 -21.52
CA ASN A 98 15.33 -1.45 -21.22
C ASN A 98 16.05 -1.95 -22.49
N VAL A 99 16.46 -0.99 -23.34
CA VAL A 99 17.26 -1.24 -24.55
C VAL A 99 18.73 -1.28 -24.15
N CYS A 100 19.32 -2.48 -24.19
CA CYS A 100 20.76 -2.65 -24.06
C CYS A 100 21.40 -2.36 -25.42
N VAL A 101 22.28 -1.36 -25.50
CA VAL A 101 23.00 -1.00 -26.73
C VAL A 101 24.47 -1.37 -26.55
N ALA A 102 25.01 -2.19 -27.45
CA ALA A 102 26.44 -2.42 -27.54
C ALA A 102 26.94 -2.26 -28.98
N TYR A 103 28.21 -1.95 -29.13
CA TYR A 103 28.86 -1.84 -30.42
C TYR A 103 29.77 -3.05 -30.61
N ILE A 104 29.45 -3.89 -31.57
CA ILE A 104 30.20 -5.11 -31.89
C ILE A 104 30.80 -4.89 -33.27
N ASN A 105 32.13 -4.94 -33.39
CA ASN A 105 32.87 -4.66 -34.63
C ASN A 105 32.54 -3.29 -35.27
N GLY A 106 32.15 -2.30 -34.46
CA GLY A 106 31.78 -0.95 -34.93
C GLY A 106 30.32 -0.79 -35.35
N GLU A 107 29.51 -1.86 -35.35
CA GLU A 107 28.09 -1.80 -35.67
C GLU A 107 27.23 -1.78 -34.40
N ARG A 108 26.18 -0.96 -34.39
CA ARG A 108 25.26 -0.82 -33.24
C ARG A 108 24.34 -2.04 -33.17
N CYS A 109 24.48 -2.83 -32.11
CA CYS A 109 23.60 -3.95 -31.79
C CYS A 109 22.70 -3.62 -30.60
N THR A 110 21.41 -3.94 -30.71
CA THR A 110 20.39 -3.76 -29.65
C THR A 110 19.69 -5.06 -29.25
N ASP A 111 20.10 -6.17 -29.84
CA ASP A 111 19.56 -7.50 -29.53
C ASP A 111 20.13 -7.97 -28.18
N LYS A 112 19.24 -8.22 -27.22
CA LYS A 112 19.61 -8.55 -25.84
C LYS A 112 20.46 -9.81 -25.76
N GLU A 113 20.17 -10.85 -26.54
CA GLU A 113 20.89 -12.12 -26.45
C GLU A 113 22.30 -12.01 -27.04
N ILE A 114 22.42 -11.28 -28.14
CA ILE A 114 23.71 -11.03 -28.80
C ILE A 114 24.60 -10.15 -27.92
N VAL A 115 24.05 -9.05 -27.39
CA VAL A 115 24.81 -8.14 -26.53
C VAL A 115 25.25 -8.83 -25.24
N LEU A 116 24.38 -9.63 -24.61
CA LEU A 116 24.71 -10.34 -23.38
C LEU A 116 25.76 -11.43 -23.60
N SER A 117 25.61 -12.24 -24.66
CA SER A 117 26.56 -13.31 -24.96
C SER A 117 27.96 -12.77 -25.28
N GLU A 118 28.07 -11.67 -26.04
CA GLU A 118 29.35 -11.04 -26.34
C GLU A 118 29.97 -10.38 -25.09
N ALA A 119 29.15 -9.79 -24.22
CA ALA A 119 29.61 -9.28 -22.93
C ALA A 119 30.16 -10.40 -22.03
N MET A 120 29.46 -11.54 -21.95
CA MET A 120 29.92 -12.71 -21.19
C MET A 120 31.23 -13.27 -21.74
N LYS A 121 31.36 -13.37 -23.06
CA LYS A 121 32.58 -13.80 -23.73
C LYS A 121 33.75 -12.85 -23.46
N SER A 122 33.49 -11.54 -23.40
CA SER A 122 34.49 -10.54 -23.03
C SER A 122 34.97 -10.70 -21.59
N ILE A 123 34.04 -10.99 -20.66
CA ILE A 123 34.37 -11.29 -19.27
C ILE A 123 35.19 -12.59 -19.18
N GLU A 124 34.84 -13.64 -19.92
CA GLU A 124 35.61 -14.89 -19.94
C GLU A 124 37.02 -14.70 -20.50
N LYS A 125 37.19 -13.84 -21.51
CA LYS A 125 38.49 -13.49 -22.07
C LYS A 125 39.39 -12.72 -21.09
N VAL A 126 38.79 -11.91 -20.22
CA VAL A 126 39.49 -11.13 -19.17
C VAL A 126 39.60 -11.92 -17.86
N LYS A 127 38.78 -12.95 -17.67
CA LYS A 127 38.94 -13.94 -16.61
C LYS A 127 40.24 -14.65 -16.89
N HIS A 128 41.31 -14.14 -16.28
CA HIS A 128 42.59 -14.81 -16.21
C HIS A 128 42.29 -16.28 -15.88
N ALA A 129 42.47 -17.17 -16.84
CA ALA A 129 42.85 -18.52 -16.50
C ALA A 129 44.04 -18.31 -15.57
N SER A 130 43.92 -18.72 -14.31
CA SER A 130 45.11 -18.89 -13.50
C SER A 130 45.76 -20.18 -13.99
N PRO A 131 46.80 -20.18 -14.84
CA PRO A 131 47.97 -20.85 -14.34
C PRO A 131 48.39 -20.07 -13.09
N GLN A 132 48.85 -20.81 -12.12
CA GLN A 132 49.50 -20.30 -10.95
C GLN A 132 50.78 -19.57 -11.39
N GLU A 133 50.68 -18.43 -12.09
CA GLU A 133 51.78 -17.49 -12.27
C GLU A 133 51.96 -16.85 -10.92
N THR A 134 52.73 -17.55 -10.09
CA THR A 134 53.12 -17.06 -8.80
C THR A 134 53.83 -15.73 -9.02
N VAL A 135 53.49 -14.72 -8.22
CA VAL A 135 54.16 -13.41 -8.21
C VAL A 135 55.70 -13.58 -8.16
N GLN A 136 56.18 -14.72 -7.63
CA GLN A 136 57.57 -15.16 -7.63
C GLN A 136 58.19 -15.32 -9.03
N GLU A 137 57.48 -15.90 -10.01
CA GLU A 137 57.99 -16.09 -11.38
C GLU A 137 58.12 -14.74 -12.10
N GLN A 138 57.10 -13.88 -11.99
CA GLN A 138 57.14 -12.53 -12.58
C GLN A 138 58.21 -11.64 -11.93
N LEU A 139 58.43 -11.77 -10.62
CA LEU A 139 59.53 -11.07 -9.96
C LEU A 139 60.88 -11.65 -10.39
N SER A 140 61.02 -12.98 -10.51
CA SER A 140 62.27 -13.61 -10.90
C SER A 140 62.74 -13.19 -12.30
N ASP A 141 61.81 -12.95 -13.23
CA ASP A 141 62.12 -12.52 -14.60
C ASP A 141 62.56 -11.04 -14.64
N ILE A 142 61.96 -10.19 -13.79
CA ILE A 142 62.38 -8.79 -13.61
C ILE A 142 63.77 -8.71 -12.97
N PHE A 143 64.07 -9.56 -11.98
CA PHE A 143 65.39 -9.59 -11.36
C PHE A 143 66.46 -10.19 -12.29
N GLN A 144 66.14 -11.23 -13.06
CA GLN A 144 67.08 -11.82 -14.03
C GLN A 144 67.41 -10.86 -15.19
N THR A 145 66.44 -10.06 -15.65
CA THR A 145 66.70 -9.06 -16.70
C THR A 145 67.56 -7.90 -16.20
N LEU A 146 67.46 -7.53 -14.93
CA LEU A 146 68.34 -6.55 -14.29
C LEU A 146 69.75 -7.11 -14.07
N GLU A 147 69.86 -8.35 -13.60
CA GLU A 147 71.14 -9.02 -13.32
C GLU A 147 71.91 -9.37 -14.61
N ALA A 148 71.20 -9.77 -15.67
CA ALA A 148 71.78 -9.93 -17.00
C ALA A 148 72.25 -8.60 -17.60
N GLY A 149 71.57 -7.48 -17.29
CA GLY A 149 71.99 -6.13 -17.66
C GLY A 149 73.24 -5.65 -16.90
N GLU A 150 73.49 -6.16 -15.69
CA GLU A 150 74.64 -5.78 -14.87
C GLU A 150 75.95 -6.50 -15.29
N SER A 151 75.84 -7.66 -15.96
CA SER A 151 76.98 -8.40 -16.51
C SER A 151 77.57 -7.83 -17.82
N VAL A 152 76.94 -6.82 -18.44
CA VAL A 152 77.44 -6.17 -19.68
C VAL A 152 78.03 -4.78 -19.39
N SER A 153 78.72 -4.60 -18.26
CA SER A 153 79.53 -3.40 -18.05
C SER A 153 80.69 -3.57 -17.06
N VAL A 154 81.39 -4.71 -17.07
CA VAL A 154 82.74 -4.79 -16.47
C VAL A 154 83.66 -5.58 -17.39
N ASP A 155 84.02 -4.99 -18.53
CA ASP A 155 85.38 -5.14 -19.08
C ASP A 155 85.60 -4.09 -20.17
N ASN A 156 85.97 -2.88 -19.74
CA ASN A 156 86.94 -2.09 -20.50
C ASN A 156 87.48 -0.96 -19.62
N GLN A 157 88.60 -1.25 -18.95
CA GLN A 157 89.66 -0.35 -18.44
C GLN A 157 90.41 -1.17 -17.37
N LYS A 158 91.73 -1.40 -17.43
CA LYS A 158 92.79 -0.48 -17.82
C LYS A 158 94.15 -1.23 -17.81
N GLU A 159 95.04 -0.84 -18.74
CA GLU A 159 96.53 -0.91 -18.71
C GLU A 159 97.26 -2.21 -18.34
#